data_AF-A0A842LA81-F1
#
_entry.id   AF-A0A842LA81-F1
#
_cell.length_a   1.000
_cell.length_b   1.000
_cell.length_c   1.000
_cell.angle_alpha   90.00
_cell.angle_beta   90.00
_cell.angle_gamma   90.00
#
_symmetry.space_group_name_H-M   'P 1'
#
loop_
_entity.id
_entity.type
_entity.pdbx_description
1 polymer ?
#
loop_
_entity_poly.entity_id
_entity_poly.type
_entity_poly.pdbx_seq_one_letter_code
_entity_poly.pdbx_strand_id
1 'polypeptide(L)'
;FMIPSFKKRPVEVSILFLLAAAGILEFVLFTARLQTQPVTILGFPKWMGLIQIIFGLYGALFFIRSKNPIYKFILLWFVVFAMIGTYSFRFRDPYAAIPLSLMAGYGLAQAIIRLDRVKIPDYRILKKNLTPYIRLFIMSFLLIIPIMQGGVIAYVNVINPTPEQMEAFKWIDENTPANSVFLATMDDAYLLIGNTHRKDVLLWKTIYQGMMGNPPTLKEKEMTEIEVKTIFTTSQPNEAYYFLEKNNITYIYIRKDMHQQGLGLYLPTDTHFKTLIVTGDAAVYQYIPNPPLKGEKAKINFTGNPEYEKITSFIEKFWNGYSYSESGGYAPKGDDTAKDLEFGSAFKGCYDSNAMIAVLYAKLSSKTGDTRFKERSDYLIEWLEYKQMENGSFPGGMPPAEYTLTTAQAIYPLKDLKTNETEKIVKKGLQFIENQINDEDIKIAANKESSQFMGTDYLKLKTKSQVGGISPDKKLVYNVIEKQEGDGSWTSTAYENIEILKGLAIYYLTTNDTKALKAIQKGSEWLKANQNDNGKFKGDGDSEIYSIGHYADAILVYYVAGDKKAMEKTLKYTLKKNVENDPTPLKSYLTLFWNLKMIYNEDIALELSSQVL
;
A
#
# COMPACT_ATOMS: atom_id res chain seq x y z
N PHE A 1 8.66 45.69 -46.50
CA PHE A 1 8.55 44.96 -47.79
C PHE A 1 7.19 45.09 -48.49
N MET A 2 6.07 45.43 -47.82
CA MET A 2 4.72 45.42 -48.46
C MET A 2 4.13 46.79 -48.84
N ILE A 3 4.82 47.89 -48.61
CA ILE A 3 4.30 49.26 -48.87
C ILE A 3 3.96 49.51 -50.36
N PRO A 4 4.70 48.98 -51.37
CA PRO A 4 4.35 49.22 -52.77
C PRO A 4 3.08 48.49 -53.25
N SER A 5 2.67 47.38 -52.61
CA SER A 5 1.49 46.60 -53.01
C SER A 5 0.17 47.19 -52.53
N PHE A 6 0.17 48.01 -51.47
CA PHE A 6 -1.03 48.64 -50.91
C PHE A 6 -1.72 49.60 -51.89
N LYS A 7 -0.96 50.25 -52.78
CA LYS A 7 -1.50 51.22 -53.76
C LYS A 7 -2.21 50.57 -54.96
N LYS A 8 -1.90 49.31 -55.31
CA LYS A 8 -2.43 48.68 -56.52
C LYS A 8 -3.66 47.81 -56.28
N ARG A 9 -3.81 47.20 -55.10
CA ARG A 9 -4.94 46.31 -54.75
C ARG A 9 -5.30 46.40 -53.26
N PRO A 10 -5.87 47.53 -52.82
CA PRO A 10 -6.09 47.79 -51.39
C PRO A 10 -7.04 46.77 -50.75
N VAL A 11 -8.07 46.33 -51.47
CA VAL A 11 -9.08 45.40 -50.94
C VAL A 11 -8.52 43.99 -50.69
N GLU A 12 -7.73 43.45 -51.62
CA GLU A 12 -7.13 42.12 -51.49
C GLU A 12 -6.08 42.07 -50.37
N VAL A 13 -5.30 43.13 -50.20
CA VAL A 13 -4.32 43.25 -49.11
C VAL A 13 -5.02 43.42 -47.77
N SER A 14 -6.12 44.19 -47.70
CA SER A 14 -6.95 44.32 -46.49
C SER A 14 -7.63 43.01 -46.11
N ILE A 15 -8.11 42.22 -47.07
CA ILE A 15 -8.68 40.87 -46.82
C ILE A 15 -7.58 39.91 -46.33
N LEU A 16 -6.39 39.90 -46.94
CA LEU A 16 -5.26 39.11 -46.45
C LEU A 16 -4.82 39.53 -45.05
N PHE A 17 -4.86 40.82 -44.74
CA PHE A 17 -4.54 41.34 -43.41
C PHE A 17 -5.62 40.98 -42.38
N LEU A 18 -6.90 41.01 -42.75
CA LEU A 18 -8.02 40.56 -41.93
C LEU A 18 -8.00 39.04 -41.71
N LEU A 19 -7.66 38.25 -42.74
CA LEU A 19 -7.49 36.80 -42.62
C LEU A 19 -6.25 36.45 -41.79
N ALA A 20 -5.15 37.20 -41.94
CA ALA A 20 -3.99 37.05 -41.08
C ALA A 20 -4.29 37.49 -39.64
N ALA A 21 -5.04 38.56 -39.43
CA ALA A 21 -5.46 39.02 -38.10
C ALA A 21 -6.45 38.05 -37.45
N ALA A 22 -7.41 37.51 -38.21
CA ALA A 22 -8.33 36.48 -37.76
C ALA A 22 -7.58 35.16 -37.47
N GLY A 23 -6.62 34.78 -38.30
CA GLY A 23 -5.75 33.64 -38.08
C GLY A 23 -4.81 33.82 -36.88
N ILE A 24 -4.30 35.04 -36.65
CA ILE A 24 -3.52 35.40 -35.46
C ILE A 24 -4.42 35.41 -34.22
N LEU A 25 -5.66 35.89 -34.31
CA LEU A 25 -6.62 35.90 -33.20
C LEU A 25 -7.06 34.48 -32.83
N GLU A 26 -7.39 33.64 -33.81
CA GLU A 26 -7.61 32.20 -33.65
C GLU A 26 -6.38 31.51 -33.05
N PHE A 27 -5.18 31.83 -33.55
CA PHE A 27 -3.93 31.30 -33.02
C PHE A 27 -3.68 31.76 -31.59
N VAL A 28 -3.99 33.01 -31.23
CA VAL A 28 -3.87 33.56 -29.86
C VAL A 28 -4.90 32.93 -28.92
N LEU A 29 -6.14 32.72 -29.38
CA LEU A 29 -7.19 32.03 -28.63
C LEU A 29 -6.87 30.53 -28.47
N PHE A 30 -6.25 29.91 -29.46
CA PHE A 30 -5.73 28.55 -29.41
C PHE A 30 -4.50 28.44 -28.50
N THR A 31 -3.57 29.42 -28.55
CA THR A 31 -2.38 29.43 -27.69
C THR A 31 -2.70 29.76 -26.23
N ALA A 32 -3.73 30.55 -25.97
CA ALA A 32 -4.27 30.75 -24.62
C ALA A 32 -4.84 29.45 -24.00
N ARG A 33 -5.15 28.44 -24.82
CA ARG A 33 -5.55 27.08 -24.37
C ARG A 33 -4.34 26.15 -24.13
N LEU A 34 -3.12 26.60 -24.43
CA LEU A 34 -1.90 25.81 -24.23
C LEU A 34 -1.42 25.94 -22.78
N GLN A 35 -1.30 24.81 -22.08
CA GLN A 35 -0.75 24.78 -20.73
C GLN A 35 0.68 25.34 -20.70
N THR A 36 0.89 26.43 -19.95
CA THR A 36 2.18 27.07 -19.72
C THR A 36 2.89 26.42 -18.54
N GLN A 37 3.40 25.20 -18.70
CA GLN A 37 4.37 24.67 -17.73
C GLN A 37 5.79 25.05 -18.16
N PRO A 38 6.61 25.63 -17.26
CA PRO A 38 7.96 26.07 -17.60
C PRO A 38 8.82 24.84 -17.93
N VAL A 39 9.35 24.81 -19.15
CA VAL A 39 10.24 23.74 -19.61
C VAL A 39 11.64 24.01 -19.05
N THR A 40 12.19 23.09 -18.28
CA THR A 40 13.61 23.09 -17.97
C THR A 40 14.40 22.81 -19.26
N ILE A 41 15.43 23.62 -19.54
CA ILE A 41 16.28 23.51 -20.75
C ILE A 41 16.87 22.10 -20.92
N LEU A 42 17.04 21.35 -19.81
CA LEU A 42 17.49 19.96 -19.80
C LEU A 42 16.45 18.91 -20.24
N GLY A 43 15.16 19.22 -20.20
CA GLY A 43 14.09 18.26 -20.50
C GLY A 43 14.04 17.85 -21.98
N PHE A 44 14.31 18.78 -22.90
CA PHE A 44 14.25 18.54 -24.34
C PHE A 44 15.37 17.61 -24.86
N PRO A 45 16.65 17.80 -24.47
CA PRO A 45 17.70 16.81 -24.77
C PRO A 45 17.46 15.43 -24.17
N LYS A 46 16.86 15.36 -22.98
CA LYS A 46 16.52 14.09 -22.31
C LYS A 46 15.46 13.30 -23.09
N TRP A 47 14.46 13.99 -23.65
CA TRP A 47 13.36 13.37 -24.41
C TRP A 47 13.70 13.05 -25.87
N MET A 48 14.37 13.96 -26.58
CA MET A 48 14.71 13.78 -28.00
C MET A 48 15.94 12.89 -28.20
N GLY A 49 16.81 12.80 -27.20
CA GLY A 49 18.09 12.09 -27.29
C GLY A 49 19.20 12.96 -27.87
N LEU A 50 20.33 12.99 -27.18
CA LEU A 50 21.52 13.78 -27.55
C LEU A 50 22.01 13.48 -28.97
N ILE A 51 22.02 12.21 -29.37
CA ILE A 51 22.52 11.78 -30.68
C ILE A 51 21.60 12.25 -31.81
N GLN A 52 20.28 12.17 -31.60
CA GLN A 52 19.29 12.67 -32.56
C GLN A 52 19.38 14.18 -32.72
N ILE A 53 19.68 14.93 -31.65
CA ILE A 53 19.95 16.37 -31.74
C ILE A 53 21.24 16.65 -32.52
N ILE A 54 22.34 15.95 -32.20
CA ILE A 54 23.63 16.16 -32.85
C ILE A 54 23.52 15.90 -34.36
N PHE A 55 23.00 14.73 -34.77
CA PHE A 55 22.85 14.42 -36.18
C PHE A 55 21.71 15.21 -36.83
N GLY A 56 20.67 15.57 -36.10
CA GLY A 56 19.57 16.41 -36.59
C GLY A 56 20.05 17.80 -36.96
N LEU A 57 20.83 18.44 -36.09
CA LEU A 57 21.48 19.73 -36.38
C LEU A 57 22.50 19.60 -37.52
N TYR A 58 23.25 18.50 -37.56
CA TYR A 58 24.18 18.23 -38.67
C TYR A 58 23.44 18.09 -40.01
N GLY A 59 22.31 17.37 -40.04
CA GLY A 59 21.44 17.24 -41.20
C GLY A 59 20.79 18.56 -41.61
N ALA A 60 20.38 19.38 -40.63
CA ALA A 60 19.82 20.71 -40.85
C ALA A 60 20.79 21.61 -41.63
N LEU A 61 22.10 21.53 -41.39
CA LEU A 61 23.12 22.28 -42.15
C LEU A 61 23.10 21.95 -43.65
N PHE A 62 22.82 20.69 -44.02
CA PHE A 62 22.66 20.30 -45.43
C PHE A 62 21.31 20.76 -45.98
N PHE A 63 20.25 20.68 -45.18
CA PHE A 63 18.90 21.05 -45.59
C PHE A 63 18.79 22.56 -45.86
N ILE A 64 19.47 23.41 -45.05
CA ILE A 64 19.59 24.86 -45.25
C ILE A 64 20.22 25.19 -46.61
N ARG A 65 21.26 24.44 -47.01
CA ARG A 65 22.03 24.70 -48.24
C ARG A 65 21.39 24.08 -49.49
N SER A 66 20.37 23.24 -49.32
CA SER A 66 19.71 22.55 -50.42
C SER A 66 18.74 23.46 -51.17
N LYS A 67 18.65 23.28 -52.49
CA LYS A 67 17.58 23.88 -53.31
C LYS A 67 16.27 23.08 -53.28
N ASN A 68 16.27 21.89 -52.67
CA ASN A 68 15.10 21.02 -52.61
C ASN A 68 14.00 21.63 -51.70
N PRO A 69 12.78 21.88 -52.21
CA PRO A 69 11.70 22.47 -51.43
C PRO A 69 11.27 21.60 -50.23
N ILE A 70 11.39 20.27 -50.32
CA ILE A 70 11.04 19.33 -49.25
C ILE A 70 11.99 19.51 -48.06
N TYR A 71 13.29 19.68 -48.30
CA TYR A 71 14.28 19.86 -47.23
C TYR A 71 14.08 21.19 -46.51
N LYS A 72 13.73 22.24 -47.25
CA LYS A 72 13.36 23.54 -46.67
C LYS A 72 12.08 23.45 -45.85
N PHE A 73 11.10 22.68 -46.32
CA PHE A 73 9.86 22.44 -45.58
C PHE A 73 10.13 21.69 -44.26
N ILE A 74 10.90 20.61 -44.26
CA ILE A 74 11.22 19.83 -43.04
C ILE A 74 11.97 20.71 -42.03
N LEU A 75 12.93 21.52 -42.49
CA LEU A 75 13.64 22.46 -41.64
C LEU A 75 12.71 23.52 -41.04
N LEU A 76 11.85 24.13 -41.88
CA LEU A 76 10.87 25.11 -41.43
C LEU A 76 9.89 24.50 -40.43
N TRP A 77 9.43 23.27 -40.69
CA TRP A 77 8.57 22.50 -39.80
C TRP A 77 9.22 22.32 -38.42
N PHE A 78 10.48 21.87 -38.38
CA PHE A 78 11.23 21.78 -37.13
C PHE A 78 11.35 23.13 -36.41
N VAL A 79 11.76 24.19 -37.11
CA VAL A 79 11.97 25.51 -36.53
C VAL A 79 10.68 26.09 -35.96
N VAL A 80 9.56 25.97 -36.69
CA VAL A 80 8.25 26.45 -36.24
C VAL A 80 7.80 25.73 -34.96
N PHE A 81 7.87 24.40 -34.90
CA PHE A 81 7.45 23.67 -33.69
C PHE A 81 8.47 23.71 -32.55
N ALA A 82 9.75 23.90 -32.84
CA ALA A 82 10.75 24.20 -31.81
C ALA A 82 10.49 25.56 -31.17
N MET A 83 10.12 26.59 -31.96
CA MET A 83 9.74 27.92 -31.46
C MET A 83 8.38 27.91 -30.75
N ILE A 84 7.35 27.26 -31.29
CA ILE A 84 6.07 27.07 -30.58
C ILE A 84 6.29 26.28 -29.28
N GLY A 85 7.26 25.37 -29.32
CA GLY A 85 7.63 24.51 -28.22
C GLY A 85 8.35 25.15 -27.05
N THR A 86 8.79 26.41 -27.19
CA THR A 86 9.20 27.21 -26.03
C THR A 86 8.00 27.65 -25.19
N TYR A 87 6.78 27.62 -25.76
CA TYR A 87 5.52 27.97 -25.09
C TYR A 87 4.68 26.75 -24.69
N SER A 88 4.75 25.61 -25.42
CA SER A 88 3.98 24.40 -25.09
C SER A 88 4.67 23.08 -25.45
N PHE A 89 4.92 22.23 -24.44
CA PHE A 89 5.59 20.93 -24.62
C PHE A 89 4.78 19.93 -25.46
N ARG A 90 3.44 19.94 -25.32
CA ARG A 90 2.52 19.01 -26.01
C ARG A 90 2.57 19.13 -27.52
N PHE A 91 2.90 20.32 -28.04
CA PHE A 91 3.04 20.57 -29.46
C PHE A 91 4.49 20.51 -29.93
N ARG A 92 5.48 20.81 -29.07
CA ARG A 92 6.89 20.68 -29.44
C ARG A 92 7.25 19.24 -29.74
N ASP A 93 7.00 18.36 -28.78
CA ASP A 93 7.71 17.08 -28.74
C ASP A 93 7.25 16.14 -29.86
N PRO A 94 5.96 15.88 -30.10
CA PRO A 94 5.54 15.03 -31.21
C PRO A 94 5.79 15.66 -32.60
N TYR A 95 5.63 16.98 -32.74
CA TYR A 95 5.68 17.63 -34.07
C TYR A 95 7.06 18.16 -34.45
N ALA A 96 7.96 18.42 -33.51
CA ALA A 96 9.37 18.71 -33.79
C ALA A 96 10.23 17.44 -33.83
N ALA A 97 9.84 16.36 -33.12
CA ALA A 97 10.56 15.09 -33.17
C ALA A 97 10.61 14.50 -34.57
N ILE A 98 9.50 14.53 -35.32
CA ILE A 98 9.43 13.96 -36.68
C ILE A 98 10.44 14.64 -37.63
N PRO A 99 10.41 15.97 -37.84
CA PRO A 99 11.36 16.61 -38.72
C PRO A 99 12.81 16.54 -38.19
N LEU A 100 13.01 16.56 -36.86
CA LEU A 100 14.34 16.35 -36.26
C LEU A 100 14.87 14.94 -36.56
N SER A 101 14.03 13.91 -36.48
CA SER A 101 14.38 12.52 -36.78
C SER A 101 14.75 12.34 -38.24
N LEU A 102 14.00 12.96 -39.16
CA LEU A 102 14.28 12.93 -40.60
C LEU A 102 15.64 13.60 -40.92
N MET A 103 15.89 14.77 -40.32
CA MET A 103 17.18 15.44 -40.45
C MET A 103 18.31 14.62 -39.82
N ALA A 104 18.06 13.97 -38.67
CA ALA A 104 19.03 13.15 -37.98
C ALA A 104 19.40 11.90 -38.79
N GLY A 105 18.42 11.23 -39.40
CA GLY A 105 18.65 10.11 -40.30
C GLY A 105 19.49 10.51 -41.51
N TYR A 106 19.20 11.67 -42.11
CA TYR A 106 20.01 12.20 -43.22
C TYR A 106 21.43 12.58 -42.77
N GLY A 107 21.57 13.25 -41.63
CA GLY A 107 22.85 13.64 -41.04
C GLY A 107 23.72 12.43 -40.70
N LEU A 108 23.12 11.39 -40.13
CA LEU A 108 23.78 10.12 -39.83
C LEU A 108 24.24 9.41 -41.10
N ALA A 109 23.39 9.33 -42.13
CA ALA A 109 23.77 8.74 -43.42
C ALA A 109 24.97 9.47 -44.05
N GLN A 110 24.98 10.81 -44.01
CA GLN A 110 26.12 11.61 -44.49
C GLN A 110 27.37 11.39 -43.64
N ALA A 111 27.23 11.25 -42.32
CA ALA A 111 28.35 10.97 -41.42
C ALA A 111 28.96 9.58 -41.72
N ILE A 112 28.14 8.55 -41.93
CA ILE A 112 28.59 7.20 -42.31
C ILE A 112 29.32 7.22 -43.66
N ILE A 113 28.76 7.89 -44.68
CA ILE A 113 29.40 8.04 -46.00
C ILE A 113 30.75 8.74 -45.89
N ARG A 114 30.85 9.79 -45.07
CA ARG A 114 32.12 10.49 -44.85
C ARG A 114 33.12 9.62 -44.09
N LEU A 115 32.68 8.89 -43.07
CA LEU A 115 33.52 7.96 -42.30
C LEU A 115 34.12 6.86 -43.20
N ASP A 116 33.34 6.36 -44.17
CA ASP A 116 33.82 5.38 -45.15
C ASP A 116 34.94 5.95 -46.05
N ARG A 117 34.91 7.26 -46.30
CA ARG A 117 35.91 7.99 -47.10
C ARG A 117 37.11 8.48 -46.29
N VAL A 118 37.08 8.42 -44.96
CA VAL A 118 38.22 8.80 -44.11
C VAL A 118 39.28 7.71 -44.16
N LYS A 119 40.53 8.11 -44.44
CA LYS A 119 41.71 7.23 -44.34
C LYS A 119 41.99 6.98 -42.85
N ILE A 120 41.48 5.86 -42.33
CA ILE A 120 41.84 5.37 -41.00
C ILE A 120 43.25 4.77 -41.10
N PRO A 121 44.18 5.12 -40.20
CA PRO A 121 45.52 4.52 -40.17
C PRO A 121 45.47 3.00 -40.12
N ASP A 122 46.38 2.33 -40.83
CA ASP A 122 46.38 0.87 -40.96
C ASP A 122 46.82 0.20 -39.64
N TYR A 123 45.86 -0.20 -38.82
CA TYR A 123 46.11 -0.85 -37.53
C TYR A 123 46.28 -2.35 -37.72
N ARG A 124 47.52 -2.84 -37.59
CA ARG A 124 47.86 -4.26 -37.72
C ARG A 124 48.30 -4.82 -36.37
N ILE A 125 47.59 -5.84 -35.90
CA ILE A 125 48.00 -6.66 -34.75
C ILE A 125 48.14 -8.10 -35.24
N LEU A 126 49.27 -8.76 -34.96
CA LEU A 126 49.52 -10.16 -35.33
C LEU A 126 49.21 -10.47 -36.82
N LYS A 127 49.73 -9.62 -37.73
CA LYS A 127 49.55 -9.72 -39.21
C LYS A 127 48.11 -9.57 -39.73
N LYS A 128 47.09 -9.40 -38.88
CA LYS A 128 45.72 -9.12 -39.32
C LYS A 128 45.48 -7.62 -39.38
N ASN A 129 44.88 -7.16 -40.48
CA ASN A 129 44.41 -5.78 -40.59
C ASN A 129 43.10 -5.62 -39.80
N LEU A 130 43.14 -4.86 -38.71
CA LEU A 130 41.98 -4.58 -37.86
C LEU A 130 41.18 -3.37 -38.34
N THR A 131 41.71 -2.57 -39.26
CA THR A 131 41.07 -1.34 -39.77
C THR A 131 39.64 -1.54 -40.27
N PRO A 132 39.31 -2.62 -41.03
CA PRO A 132 37.92 -2.88 -41.44
C PRO A 132 36.99 -3.18 -40.25
N TYR A 133 37.50 -3.89 -39.23
CA TYR A 133 36.75 -4.23 -38.03
C TYR A 133 36.54 -3.02 -37.12
N ILE A 134 37.53 -2.12 -36.99
CA ILE A 134 37.40 -0.85 -36.28
C ILE A 134 36.36 0.04 -36.97
N ARG A 135 36.39 0.11 -38.30
CA ARG A 135 35.39 0.86 -39.08
C ARG A 135 33.98 0.29 -38.89
N LEU A 136 33.83 -1.02 -39.02
CA LEU A 136 32.56 -1.72 -38.79
C LEU A 136 32.06 -1.50 -37.36
N PHE A 137 32.97 -1.53 -36.38
CA PHE A 137 32.66 -1.26 -34.97
C PHE A 137 32.15 0.17 -34.76
N ILE A 138 32.81 1.19 -35.31
CA ILE A 138 32.37 2.60 -35.22
C ILE A 138 31.01 2.79 -35.90
N MET A 139 30.81 2.23 -37.09
CA MET A 139 29.51 2.30 -37.79
C MET A 139 28.40 1.60 -37.00
N SER A 140 28.69 0.41 -36.45
CA SER A 140 27.74 -0.33 -35.62
C SER A 140 27.41 0.44 -34.33
N PHE A 141 28.40 1.07 -33.71
CA PHE A 141 28.21 1.90 -32.52
C PHE A 141 27.29 3.10 -32.80
N LEU A 142 27.49 3.80 -33.92
CA LEU A 142 26.63 4.91 -34.34
C LEU A 142 25.18 4.50 -34.65
N LEU A 143 24.94 3.24 -35.02
CA LEU A 143 23.60 2.69 -35.29
C LEU A 143 22.94 2.10 -34.05
N ILE A 144 23.71 1.42 -33.19
CA ILE A 144 23.21 0.71 -32.01
C ILE A 144 22.89 1.67 -30.87
N ILE A 145 23.70 2.71 -30.64
CA ILE A 145 23.45 3.62 -29.50
C ILE A 145 22.10 4.32 -29.60
N PRO A 146 21.66 4.89 -30.74
CA PRO A 146 20.33 5.50 -30.83
C PRO A 146 19.19 4.51 -30.51
N ILE A 147 19.31 3.26 -30.98
CA ILE A 147 18.33 2.19 -30.72
C ILE A 147 18.33 1.81 -29.23
N MET A 148 19.52 1.60 -28.66
CA MET A 148 19.70 1.30 -27.24
C MET A 148 19.23 2.46 -26.36
N GLN A 149 19.51 3.71 -26.73
CA GLN A 149 19.05 4.90 -26.02
C GLN A 149 17.53 5.01 -26.06
N GLY A 150 16.91 4.80 -27.22
CA GLY A 150 15.45 4.77 -27.36
C GLY A 150 14.82 3.66 -26.51
N GLY A 151 15.38 2.45 -26.55
CA GLY A 151 14.96 1.33 -25.72
C GLY A 151 15.12 1.63 -24.22
N VAL A 152 16.31 2.05 -23.78
CA VAL A 152 16.57 2.37 -22.38
C VAL A 152 15.66 3.49 -21.88
N ILE A 153 15.45 4.57 -22.64
CA ILE A 153 14.55 5.66 -22.22
C ILE A 153 13.09 5.18 -22.15
N ALA A 154 12.66 4.33 -23.09
CA ALA A 154 11.33 3.75 -23.11
C ALA A 154 11.07 2.79 -21.94
N TYR A 155 12.09 2.07 -21.45
CA TYR A 155 11.94 1.09 -20.37
C TYR A 155 12.32 1.60 -18.97
N VAL A 156 13.29 2.53 -18.84
CA VAL A 156 13.75 3.05 -17.53
C VAL A 156 12.71 3.92 -16.85
N ASN A 157 11.79 4.54 -17.60
CA ASN A 157 10.75 5.40 -17.04
C ASN A 157 9.37 4.72 -16.96
N VAL A 158 9.25 3.45 -17.32
CA VAL A 158 8.01 2.69 -17.16
C VAL A 158 8.02 2.11 -15.74
N ILE A 159 7.12 2.61 -14.90
CA ILE A 159 6.86 2.02 -13.59
C ILE A 159 6.25 0.64 -13.85
N ASN A 160 6.95 -0.42 -13.46
CA ASN A 160 6.39 -1.76 -13.52
C ASN A 160 5.64 -2.04 -12.22
N PRO A 161 4.42 -2.60 -12.28
CA PRO A 161 3.69 -3.00 -11.08
C PRO A 161 4.42 -4.13 -10.36
N THR A 162 4.36 -4.13 -9.03
CA THR A 162 4.87 -5.25 -8.21
C THR A 162 4.01 -6.51 -8.41
N PRO A 163 4.51 -7.72 -8.11
CA PRO A 163 3.70 -8.94 -8.18
C PRO A 163 2.39 -8.82 -7.39
N GLU A 164 2.42 -8.18 -6.22
CA GLU A 164 1.26 -7.91 -5.38
C GLU A 164 0.25 -6.97 -6.07
N GLN A 165 0.73 -5.91 -6.72
CA GLN A 165 -0.14 -5.03 -7.51
C GLN A 165 -0.74 -5.74 -8.72
N MET A 166 0.04 -6.61 -9.39
CA MET A 166 -0.45 -7.43 -10.50
C MET A 166 -1.56 -8.39 -10.08
N GLU A 167 -1.45 -8.98 -8.88
CA GLU A 167 -2.53 -9.79 -8.30
C GLU A 167 -3.80 -8.96 -8.10
N ALA A 168 -3.68 -7.76 -7.52
CA ALA A 168 -4.81 -6.86 -7.35
C ALA A 168 -5.45 -6.47 -8.70
N PHE A 169 -4.64 -6.15 -9.72
CA PHE A 169 -5.15 -5.82 -11.06
C PHE A 169 -5.83 -6.99 -11.74
N LYS A 170 -5.26 -8.21 -11.65
CA LYS A 170 -5.90 -9.41 -12.17
C LYS A 170 -7.25 -9.64 -11.49
N TRP A 171 -7.30 -9.53 -10.17
CA TRP A 171 -8.56 -9.65 -9.43
C TRP A 171 -9.59 -8.60 -9.88
N ILE A 172 -9.17 -7.33 -10.06
CA ILE A 172 -10.05 -6.25 -10.55
C ILE A 172 -10.63 -6.60 -11.93
N ASP A 173 -9.81 -7.10 -12.85
CA ASP A 173 -10.26 -7.42 -14.20
C ASP A 173 -11.25 -8.59 -14.23
N GLU A 174 -11.06 -9.58 -13.35
CA GLU A 174 -11.92 -10.76 -13.27
C GLU A 174 -13.22 -10.52 -12.48
N ASN A 175 -13.21 -9.63 -11.48
CA ASN A 175 -14.27 -9.53 -10.47
C ASN A 175 -15.04 -8.21 -10.47
N THR A 176 -14.70 -7.23 -11.32
CA THR A 176 -15.43 -5.96 -11.40
C THR A 176 -16.08 -5.75 -12.77
N PRO A 177 -17.24 -5.06 -12.85
CA PRO A 177 -17.85 -4.71 -14.14
C PRO A 177 -16.92 -3.86 -15.03
N ALA A 178 -16.94 -4.07 -16.35
CA ALA A 178 -16.09 -3.34 -17.31
C ALA A 178 -16.33 -1.81 -17.31
N ASN A 179 -17.54 -1.37 -16.95
CA ASN A 179 -17.92 0.04 -16.88
C ASN A 179 -17.66 0.68 -15.50
N SER A 180 -17.00 -0.03 -14.58
CA SER A 180 -16.67 0.46 -13.25
C SER A 180 -15.76 1.68 -13.29
N VAL A 181 -15.97 2.58 -12.34
CA VAL A 181 -15.18 3.79 -12.15
C VAL A 181 -14.39 3.68 -10.84
N PHE A 182 -13.07 3.76 -10.98
CA PHE A 182 -12.11 3.67 -9.91
C PHE A 182 -11.63 5.06 -9.49
N LEU A 183 -11.27 5.15 -8.21
CA LEU A 183 -10.45 6.20 -7.65
C LEU A 183 -9.06 5.62 -7.36
N ALA A 184 -8.05 6.12 -8.05
CA ALA A 184 -6.64 5.82 -7.77
C ALA A 184 -5.78 7.11 -7.80
N THR A 185 -4.54 7.02 -7.34
CA THR A 185 -3.57 8.11 -7.56
C THR A 185 -3.23 8.21 -9.05
N MET A 186 -2.68 9.34 -9.51
CA MET A 186 -2.39 9.52 -10.94
C MET A 186 -1.43 8.46 -11.50
N ASP A 187 -0.40 8.08 -10.74
CA ASP A 187 0.57 7.07 -11.16
C ASP A 187 -0.08 5.67 -11.23
N ASP A 188 -0.87 5.32 -10.21
CA ASP A 188 -1.55 4.03 -10.13
C ASP A 188 -2.70 3.92 -11.14
N ALA A 189 -3.35 5.03 -11.48
CA ALA A 189 -4.42 5.07 -12.46
C ALA A 189 -3.93 4.63 -13.85
N TYR A 190 -2.69 4.96 -14.25
CA TYR A 190 -2.15 4.50 -15.53
C TYR A 190 -1.99 2.98 -15.55
N LEU A 191 -1.46 2.42 -14.45
CA LEU A 191 -1.30 0.98 -14.28
C LEU A 191 -2.65 0.27 -14.23
N LEU A 192 -3.60 0.83 -13.49
CA LEU A 192 -4.96 0.30 -13.36
C LEU A 192 -5.65 0.25 -14.72
N ILE A 193 -5.72 1.36 -15.45
CA ILE A 193 -6.35 1.39 -16.77
C ILE A 193 -5.62 0.43 -17.74
N GLY A 194 -4.29 0.46 -17.75
CA GLY A 194 -3.49 -0.35 -18.68
C GLY A 194 -3.61 -1.86 -18.46
N ASN A 195 -3.76 -2.31 -17.22
CA ASN A 195 -3.83 -3.73 -16.88
C ASN A 195 -5.26 -4.27 -16.76
N THR A 196 -6.24 -3.41 -16.44
CA THR A 196 -7.61 -3.84 -16.13
C THR A 196 -8.66 -3.30 -17.10
N HIS A 197 -8.32 -2.34 -17.95
CA HIS A 197 -9.26 -1.66 -18.85
C HIS A 197 -10.44 -0.97 -18.13
N ARG A 198 -10.41 -0.83 -16.80
CA ARG A 198 -11.41 -0.10 -16.02
C ARG A 198 -11.14 1.40 -16.09
N LYS A 199 -12.17 2.22 -15.85
CA LYS A 199 -12.01 3.69 -15.88
C LYS A 199 -11.46 4.16 -14.54
N ASP A 200 -10.54 5.10 -14.54
CA ASP A 200 -10.18 5.92 -13.37
C ASP A 200 -10.71 7.34 -13.55
N VAL A 201 -11.27 7.96 -12.50
CA VAL A 201 -11.88 9.29 -12.57
C VAL A 201 -10.91 10.35 -13.10
N LEU A 202 -9.69 10.37 -12.56
CA LEU A 202 -8.72 11.42 -12.84
C LEU A 202 -8.19 11.32 -14.27
N LEU A 203 -7.75 10.13 -14.68
CA LEU A 203 -7.23 9.92 -16.03
C LEU A 203 -8.32 9.94 -17.10
N TRP A 204 -9.52 9.45 -16.78
CA TRP A 204 -10.64 9.53 -17.71
C TRP A 204 -10.95 10.98 -18.04
N LYS A 205 -11.08 11.85 -17.03
CA LYS A 205 -11.28 13.28 -17.24
C LYS A 205 -10.10 13.91 -17.93
N THR A 206 -8.87 13.66 -17.48
CA THR A 206 -7.69 14.40 -17.95
C THR A 206 -7.23 14.03 -19.36
N ILE A 207 -7.41 12.77 -19.78
CA ILE A 207 -6.78 12.23 -20.99
C ILE A 207 -7.84 11.64 -21.92
N TYR A 208 -8.57 10.63 -21.45
CA TYR A 208 -9.37 9.78 -22.35
C TYR A 208 -10.65 10.45 -22.85
N GLN A 209 -11.31 11.28 -22.03
CA GLN A 209 -12.55 11.96 -22.42
C GLN A 209 -12.34 12.85 -23.66
N GLY A 210 -11.20 13.54 -23.75
CA GLY A 210 -10.88 14.36 -24.93
C GLY A 210 -10.50 13.57 -26.18
N MET A 211 -10.09 12.31 -26.03
CA MET A 211 -9.78 11.43 -27.16
C MET A 211 -11.02 10.69 -27.68
N MET A 212 -11.98 10.39 -26.80
CA MET A 212 -13.16 9.56 -27.11
C MET A 212 -14.49 10.32 -27.12
N GLY A 213 -14.48 11.62 -26.84
CA GLY A 213 -15.68 12.44 -26.76
C GLY A 213 -15.37 13.94 -26.70
N ASN A 214 -16.23 14.70 -26.03
CA ASN A 214 -16.02 16.14 -25.87
C ASN A 214 -14.93 16.39 -24.81
N PRO A 215 -13.81 17.06 -25.17
CA PRO A 215 -12.74 17.34 -24.23
C PRO A 215 -13.26 18.20 -23.07
N PRO A 216 -12.84 17.92 -21.82
CA PRO A 216 -13.20 18.76 -20.70
C PRO A 216 -12.59 20.15 -20.86
N THR A 217 -13.25 21.14 -20.25
CA THR A 217 -12.66 22.45 -20.04
C THR A 217 -11.49 22.36 -19.04
N LEU A 218 -10.58 23.32 -19.10
CA LEU A 218 -9.47 23.42 -18.13
C LEU A 218 -10.00 23.47 -16.69
N LYS A 219 -11.07 24.23 -16.46
CA LYS A 219 -11.72 24.35 -15.16
C LYS A 219 -12.29 23.01 -14.66
N GLU A 220 -12.94 22.23 -15.51
CA GLU A 220 -13.45 20.91 -15.12
C GLU A 220 -12.32 19.94 -14.76
N LYS A 221 -11.21 19.99 -15.49
CA LYS A 221 -10.02 19.20 -15.19
C LYS A 221 -9.43 19.60 -13.83
N GLU A 222 -9.16 20.87 -13.62
CA GLU A 222 -8.59 21.40 -12.36
C GLU A 222 -9.50 21.09 -11.17
N MET A 223 -10.82 21.22 -11.34
CA MET A 223 -11.78 20.84 -10.31
C MET A 223 -11.72 19.34 -10.00
N THR A 224 -11.65 18.47 -11.01
CA THR A 224 -11.55 17.02 -10.79
C THR A 224 -10.25 16.66 -10.06
N GLU A 225 -9.13 17.27 -10.42
CA GLU A 225 -7.84 17.10 -9.73
C GLU A 225 -7.92 17.49 -8.26
N ILE A 226 -8.55 18.63 -7.96
CA ILE A 226 -8.79 19.09 -6.59
C ILE A 226 -9.70 18.12 -5.84
N GLU A 227 -10.79 17.67 -6.44
CA GLU A 227 -11.75 16.75 -5.81
C GLU A 227 -11.10 15.41 -5.47
N VAL A 228 -10.39 14.80 -6.41
CA VAL A 228 -9.65 13.54 -6.18
C VAL A 228 -8.62 13.70 -5.06
N LYS A 229 -7.87 14.80 -5.06
CA LYS A 229 -6.92 15.11 -3.99
C LYS A 229 -7.63 15.27 -2.65
N THR A 230 -8.74 16.02 -2.61
CA THR A 230 -9.52 16.24 -1.40
C THR A 230 -10.04 14.93 -0.83
N ILE A 231 -10.59 14.04 -1.67
CA ILE A 231 -11.05 12.71 -1.23
C ILE A 231 -9.91 11.99 -0.50
N PHE A 232 -8.70 11.92 -1.07
CA PHE A 232 -7.59 11.21 -0.43
C PHE A 232 -7.07 11.87 0.84
N THR A 233 -7.18 13.20 0.97
CA THR A 233 -6.60 13.94 2.11
C THR A 233 -7.57 14.24 3.24
N THR A 234 -8.88 14.24 2.98
CA THR A 234 -9.87 14.65 3.98
C THR A 234 -10.01 13.61 5.09
N SER A 235 -10.06 14.10 6.34
CA SER A 235 -10.42 13.31 7.52
C SER A 235 -11.92 13.36 7.82
N GLN A 236 -12.72 14.07 7.00
CA GLN A 236 -14.17 14.18 7.14
C GLN A 236 -14.87 13.23 6.14
N PRO A 237 -15.43 12.09 6.59
CA PRO A 237 -15.99 11.09 5.68
C PRO A 237 -17.13 11.63 4.80
N ASN A 238 -17.98 12.52 5.34
CA ASN A 238 -19.09 13.12 4.59
C ASN A 238 -18.63 13.94 3.37
N GLU A 239 -17.47 14.59 3.47
CA GLU A 239 -16.89 15.33 2.35
C GLU A 239 -16.40 14.36 1.26
N ALA A 240 -15.75 13.27 1.66
CA ALA A 240 -15.36 12.22 0.73
C ALA A 240 -16.57 11.60 0.03
N TYR A 241 -17.66 11.29 0.74
CA TYR A 241 -18.89 10.72 0.17
C TYR A 241 -19.51 11.59 -0.90
N TYR A 242 -19.62 12.89 -0.62
CA TYR A 242 -20.12 13.85 -1.59
C TYR A 242 -19.34 13.79 -2.91
N PHE A 243 -18.00 13.77 -2.85
CA PHE A 243 -17.18 13.73 -4.06
C PHE A 243 -17.15 12.35 -4.72
N LEU A 244 -17.24 11.25 -3.96
CA LEU A 244 -17.38 9.90 -4.48
C LEU A 244 -18.66 9.76 -5.31
N GLU A 245 -19.80 10.19 -4.76
CA GLU A 245 -21.10 10.18 -5.45
C GLU A 245 -21.10 11.11 -6.67
N LYS A 246 -20.63 12.36 -6.51
CA LYS A 246 -20.57 13.34 -7.59
C LYS A 246 -19.79 12.81 -8.81
N ASN A 247 -18.73 12.04 -8.57
CA ASN A 247 -17.87 11.49 -9.62
C ASN A 247 -18.25 10.05 -10.03
N ASN A 248 -19.36 9.50 -9.54
CA ASN A 248 -19.82 8.13 -9.77
C ASN A 248 -18.74 7.07 -9.47
N ILE A 249 -17.93 7.29 -8.43
CA ILE A 249 -16.88 6.36 -8.03
C ILE A 249 -17.51 5.12 -7.40
N THR A 250 -17.14 3.95 -7.90
CA THR A 250 -17.64 2.65 -7.45
C THR A 250 -16.60 1.85 -6.67
N TYR A 251 -15.33 2.01 -7.02
CA TYR A 251 -14.22 1.29 -6.40
C TYR A 251 -13.08 2.24 -6.08
N ILE A 252 -12.33 1.91 -5.04
CA ILE A 252 -11.20 2.69 -4.57
C ILE A 252 -10.00 1.76 -4.52
N TYR A 253 -8.94 2.14 -5.21
CA TYR A 253 -7.65 1.47 -5.19
C TYR A 253 -6.68 2.35 -4.40
N ILE A 254 -6.07 1.77 -3.37
CA ILE A 254 -5.05 2.45 -2.58
C ILE A 254 -3.82 1.58 -2.40
N ARG A 255 -2.66 2.23 -2.33
CA ARG A 255 -1.39 1.59 -2.02
C ARG A 255 -1.14 1.51 -0.50
N LYS A 256 -0.16 0.70 -0.12
CA LYS A 256 0.29 0.54 1.27
C LYS A 256 0.50 1.85 2.05
N ASP A 257 1.14 2.84 1.43
CA ASP A 257 1.50 4.13 2.03
C ASP A 257 0.28 5.01 2.34
N MET A 258 -0.86 4.71 1.74
CA MET A 258 -2.07 5.53 1.84
C MET A 258 -2.94 5.18 3.05
N HIS A 259 -2.73 4.03 3.71
CA HIS A 259 -3.50 3.60 4.88
C HIS A 259 -3.25 4.44 6.15
N GLN A 260 -2.30 5.39 6.10
CA GLN A 260 -1.89 6.19 7.25
C GLN A 260 -2.42 7.63 7.23
N GLN A 261 -3.18 8.03 6.20
CA GLN A 261 -3.67 9.40 6.08
C GLN A 261 -5.00 9.51 5.33
N GLY A 262 -5.74 10.59 5.62
CA GLY A 262 -7.01 10.94 4.98
C GLY A 262 -7.97 9.76 4.85
N LEU A 263 -8.41 9.46 3.62
CA LEU A 263 -9.35 8.36 3.31
C LEU A 263 -8.89 7.01 3.88
N GLY A 264 -7.58 6.72 3.83
CA GLY A 264 -7.03 5.45 4.29
C GLY A 264 -7.23 5.17 5.78
N LEU A 265 -7.48 6.22 6.60
CA LEU A 265 -7.72 6.08 8.03
C LEU A 265 -9.08 5.45 8.37
N TYR A 266 -10.06 5.56 7.49
CA TYR A 266 -11.43 5.09 7.74
C TYR A 266 -11.96 4.09 6.70
N LEU A 267 -11.28 3.85 5.57
CA LEU A 267 -11.62 2.75 4.65
C LEU A 267 -11.79 1.39 5.36
N PRO A 268 -10.91 0.98 6.28
CA PRO A 268 -11.08 -0.30 6.96
C PRO A 268 -12.29 -0.35 7.89
N THR A 269 -12.69 0.79 8.47
CA THR A 269 -13.65 0.85 9.57
C THR A 269 -15.05 1.21 9.12
N ASP A 270 -15.17 2.22 8.27
CA ASP A 270 -16.45 2.81 7.86
C ASP A 270 -17.25 1.85 6.96
N THR A 271 -18.53 1.71 7.25
CA THR A 271 -19.40 0.73 6.57
C THR A 271 -19.69 1.09 5.12
N HIS A 272 -19.48 2.33 4.68
CA HIS A 272 -19.58 2.71 3.26
C HIS A 272 -18.50 2.06 2.40
N PHE A 273 -17.48 1.44 3.00
CA PHE A 273 -16.41 0.77 2.27
C PHE A 273 -16.36 -0.72 2.60
N LYS A 274 -16.59 -1.56 1.59
CA LYS A 274 -16.41 -3.00 1.69
C LYS A 274 -15.04 -3.37 1.14
N THR A 275 -14.19 -3.98 1.97
CA THR A 275 -12.91 -4.53 1.52
C THR A 275 -13.16 -5.75 0.64
N LEU A 276 -12.58 -5.75 -0.57
CA LEU A 276 -12.78 -6.81 -1.55
C LEU A 276 -11.54 -7.69 -1.72
N ILE A 277 -10.39 -7.03 -1.87
CA ILE A 277 -9.09 -7.68 -1.92
C ILE A 277 -8.08 -6.76 -1.26
N VAL A 278 -7.12 -7.39 -0.60
CA VAL A 278 -5.94 -6.74 -0.10
C VAL A 278 -4.75 -7.58 -0.59
N THR A 279 -3.69 -6.91 -0.96
CA THR A 279 -2.40 -7.46 -1.37
C THR A 279 -1.37 -6.62 -0.61
N GLY A 280 -0.20 -7.19 -0.28
CA GLY A 280 0.75 -6.46 0.56
C GLY A 280 1.20 -5.09 0.05
N ASP A 281 0.97 -4.74 -1.23
CA ASP A 281 1.21 -3.40 -1.75
C ASP A 281 -0.06 -2.61 -2.12
N ALA A 282 -1.24 -3.24 -2.19
CA ALA A 282 -2.46 -2.59 -2.66
C ALA A 282 -3.74 -3.16 -2.03
N ALA A 283 -4.72 -2.30 -1.79
CA ALA A 283 -6.04 -2.69 -1.32
C ALA A 283 -7.14 -2.11 -2.22
N VAL A 284 -8.18 -2.91 -2.44
CA VAL A 284 -9.36 -2.53 -3.23
C VAL A 284 -10.59 -2.56 -2.35
N TYR A 285 -11.30 -1.44 -2.36
CA TYR A 285 -12.55 -1.25 -1.64
C TYR A 285 -13.68 -0.96 -2.62
N GLN A 286 -14.86 -1.50 -2.34
CA GLN A 286 -16.11 -1.07 -2.97
C GLN A 286 -16.73 0.05 -2.15
N TYR A 287 -17.15 1.13 -2.81
CA TYR A 287 -17.96 2.16 -2.19
C TYR A 287 -19.46 1.78 -2.25
N ILE A 288 -20.13 1.85 -1.11
CA ILE A 288 -21.54 1.53 -0.91
C ILE A 288 -22.22 2.76 -0.32
N PRO A 289 -22.93 3.58 -1.13
CA PRO A 289 -23.51 4.84 -0.67
C PRO A 289 -24.51 4.68 0.49
N ASN A 290 -25.26 3.58 0.48
CA ASN A 290 -26.24 3.24 1.52
C ASN A 290 -25.86 1.89 2.13
N PRO A 291 -24.91 1.84 3.06
CA PRO A 291 -24.47 0.59 3.64
C PRO A 291 -25.58 -0.05 4.49
N PRO A 292 -25.63 -1.39 4.58
CA PRO A 292 -26.65 -2.10 5.35
C PRO A 292 -26.53 -1.82 6.86
N LEU A 293 -25.33 -1.49 7.33
CA LEU A 293 -25.04 -1.12 8.71
C LEU A 293 -24.71 0.37 8.80
N LYS A 294 -25.42 1.08 9.66
CA LYS A 294 -25.21 2.51 9.90
C LYS A 294 -24.30 2.71 11.09
N GLY A 295 -23.36 3.65 10.98
CA GLY A 295 -22.52 4.04 12.11
C GLY A 295 -23.33 4.75 13.21
N GLU A 296 -22.93 4.53 14.45
CA GLU A 296 -23.46 5.19 15.64
C GLU A 296 -22.36 6.01 16.32
N LYS A 297 -22.43 7.34 16.26
CA LYS A 297 -21.39 8.19 16.88
C LYS A 297 -21.47 8.27 18.41
N ALA A 298 -22.55 7.78 19.01
CA ALA A 298 -22.74 7.81 20.45
C ALA A 298 -21.71 6.90 21.15
N LYS A 299 -21.10 7.41 22.21
CA LYS A 299 -20.23 6.63 23.11
C LYS A 299 -21.05 6.08 24.27
N ILE A 300 -20.63 4.94 24.81
CA ILE A 300 -21.24 4.40 26.02
C ILE A 300 -20.68 5.14 27.24
N ASN A 301 -21.53 5.94 27.88
CA ASN A 301 -21.21 6.55 29.17
C ASN A 301 -21.83 5.69 30.29
N PHE A 302 -21.05 4.70 30.76
CA PHE A 302 -21.46 3.84 31.87
C PHE A 302 -21.13 4.51 33.22
N THR A 303 -22.10 4.54 34.13
CA THR A 303 -21.94 5.02 35.50
C THR A 303 -22.46 3.93 36.44
N GLY A 304 -21.59 3.35 37.26
CA GLY A 304 -21.96 2.17 38.04
C GLY A 304 -20.81 1.60 38.85
N ASN A 305 -20.46 0.33 38.63
CA ASN A 305 -19.27 -0.26 39.24
C ASN A 305 -18.02 0.56 38.81
N PRO A 306 -17.19 1.08 39.74
CA PRO A 306 -16.06 1.94 39.41
C PRO A 306 -15.02 1.31 38.47
N GLU A 307 -14.80 0.00 38.57
CA GLU A 307 -13.87 -0.73 37.70
C GLU A 307 -14.43 -0.81 36.29
N TYR A 308 -15.70 -1.18 36.14
CA TYR A 308 -16.34 -1.27 34.82
C TYR A 308 -16.49 0.10 34.16
N GLU A 309 -16.72 1.15 34.95
CA GLU A 309 -16.71 2.54 34.48
C GLU A 309 -15.33 2.95 33.96
N LYS A 310 -14.26 2.62 34.69
CA LYS A 310 -12.88 2.89 34.26
C LYS A 310 -12.54 2.18 32.95
N ILE A 311 -12.88 0.89 32.86
CA ILE A 311 -12.65 0.05 31.67
C ILE A 311 -13.43 0.57 30.46
N THR A 312 -14.73 0.83 30.64
CA THR A 312 -15.59 1.35 29.57
C THR A 312 -15.09 2.71 29.10
N SER A 313 -14.77 3.61 30.03
CA SER A 313 -14.25 4.94 29.71
C SER A 313 -12.95 4.89 28.92
N PHE A 314 -12.07 3.90 29.19
CA PHE A 314 -10.88 3.68 28.41
C PHE A 314 -11.19 3.16 26.99
N ILE A 315 -11.96 2.09 26.86
CA ILE A 315 -12.29 1.47 25.57
C ILE A 315 -13.03 2.46 24.65
N GLU A 316 -13.99 3.23 25.19
CA GLU A 316 -14.79 4.19 24.43
C GLU A 316 -13.98 5.41 23.92
N LYS A 317 -12.72 5.60 24.34
CA LYS A 317 -11.80 6.57 23.70
C LYS A 317 -11.54 6.20 22.23
N PHE A 318 -11.53 4.91 21.91
CA PHE A 318 -11.17 4.36 20.61
C PHE A 318 -12.35 4.16 19.66
N TRP A 319 -13.58 4.42 20.12
CA TRP A 319 -14.78 4.36 19.29
C TRP A 319 -14.78 5.45 18.21
N ASN A 320 -14.80 5.05 16.94
CA ASN A 320 -14.79 5.96 15.79
C ASN A 320 -16.18 6.21 15.16
N GLY A 321 -17.23 5.57 15.71
CA GLY A 321 -18.59 5.60 15.17
C GLY A 321 -18.99 4.35 14.39
N TYR A 322 -18.04 3.50 14.00
CA TYR A 322 -18.28 2.25 13.29
C TYR A 322 -17.58 1.05 13.94
N SER A 323 -16.43 1.27 14.55
CA SER A 323 -15.63 0.25 15.21
C SER A 323 -14.69 0.89 16.24
N TYR A 324 -13.94 0.07 16.96
CA TYR A 324 -12.83 0.48 17.81
C TYR A 324 -11.52 0.38 17.03
N SER A 325 -10.70 1.43 17.06
CA SER A 325 -9.46 1.50 16.29
C SER A 325 -8.38 2.25 17.05
N GLU A 326 -7.13 1.82 16.91
CA GLU A 326 -5.99 2.45 17.59
C GLU A 326 -5.82 3.93 17.24
N SER A 327 -5.60 4.74 18.28
CA SER A 327 -5.34 6.18 18.20
C SER A 327 -3.84 6.43 17.96
N GLY A 328 -3.35 6.08 16.77
CA GLY A 328 -1.95 6.32 16.42
C GLY A 328 -1.67 6.14 14.94
N GLY A 329 -0.97 7.10 14.34
CA GLY A 329 -0.27 6.94 13.07
C GLY A 329 1.21 6.90 13.38
N TYR A 330 1.83 5.75 13.21
CA TYR A 330 3.27 5.56 13.31
C TYR A 330 3.85 5.21 11.92
N ALA A 331 4.84 6.01 11.51
CA ALA A 331 5.59 5.81 10.27
C ALA A 331 6.56 4.64 10.44
N PRO A 332 6.71 3.75 9.44
CA PRO A 332 7.54 2.55 9.53
C PRO A 332 8.94 2.85 10.06
N LYS A 333 9.44 1.98 10.94
CA LYS A 333 10.74 2.11 11.62
C LYS A 333 11.80 1.33 10.82
N GLY A 334 11.97 1.65 9.53
CA GLY A 334 13.05 1.14 8.68
C GLY A 334 12.67 -0.01 7.72
N ASP A 335 13.66 -0.72 7.20
CA ASP A 335 13.53 -1.79 6.18
C ASP A 335 13.12 -3.16 6.75
N ASP A 336 12.74 -3.26 8.03
CA ASP A 336 12.42 -4.52 8.72
C ASP A 336 10.90 -4.72 8.90
N THR A 337 10.32 -5.51 8.01
CA THR A 337 8.87 -5.83 8.00
C THR A 337 8.40 -6.50 9.30
N ALA A 338 9.23 -7.31 9.96
CA ALA A 338 8.84 -7.97 11.20
C ALA A 338 8.68 -6.97 12.34
N LYS A 339 9.59 -5.99 12.44
CA LYS A 339 9.51 -4.93 13.44
C LYS A 339 8.34 -3.97 13.17
N ASP A 340 8.04 -3.68 11.92
CA ASP A 340 6.88 -2.85 11.57
C ASP A 340 5.54 -3.55 11.91
N LEU A 341 5.45 -4.87 11.72
CA LEU A 341 4.26 -5.63 12.14
C LEU A 341 4.11 -5.70 13.67
N GLU A 342 5.21 -5.75 14.40
CA GLU A 342 5.19 -5.89 15.87
C GLU A 342 5.04 -4.55 16.60
N PHE A 343 5.77 -3.53 16.16
CA PHE A 343 5.88 -2.24 16.85
C PHE A 343 5.35 -1.06 16.03
N GLY A 344 4.87 -1.30 14.80
CA GLY A 344 4.38 -0.28 13.91
C GLY A 344 2.90 0.06 14.09
N SER A 345 2.35 0.78 13.11
CA SER A 345 0.92 1.17 13.12
C SER A 345 0.01 -0.05 13.06
N ALA A 346 -1.01 -0.09 13.92
CA ALA A 346 -2.09 -1.06 13.76
C ALA A 346 -2.95 -0.74 12.54
N PHE A 347 -3.30 -1.77 11.77
CA PHE A 347 -4.33 -1.67 10.73
C PHE A 347 -5.64 -1.15 11.34
N LYS A 348 -6.23 -0.10 10.77
CA LYS A 348 -7.35 0.61 11.41
C LYS A 348 -8.59 -0.25 11.63
N GLY A 349 -8.74 -1.36 10.90
CA GLY A 349 -9.81 -2.33 11.13
C GLY A 349 -9.79 -2.96 12.52
N CYS A 350 -8.61 -3.28 13.09
CA CYS A 350 -8.45 -3.86 14.43
C CYS A 350 -9.47 -4.98 14.73
N TYR A 351 -9.67 -5.92 13.79
CA TYR A 351 -10.79 -6.89 13.84
C TYR A 351 -10.73 -7.81 15.06
N ASP A 352 -9.52 -8.18 15.50
CA ASP A 352 -9.25 -8.93 16.73
C ASP A 352 -9.69 -8.17 17.99
N SER A 353 -9.30 -6.90 18.12
CA SER A 353 -9.74 -6.05 19.23
C SER A 353 -11.25 -5.87 19.25
N ASN A 354 -11.88 -5.64 18.10
CA ASN A 354 -13.34 -5.51 18.01
C ASN A 354 -14.05 -6.81 18.42
N ALA A 355 -13.51 -7.97 18.05
CA ALA A 355 -14.05 -9.26 18.46
C ALA A 355 -13.93 -9.48 19.99
N MET A 356 -12.79 -9.13 20.59
CA MET A 356 -12.61 -9.19 22.05
C MET A 356 -13.57 -8.24 22.78
N ILE A 357 -13.74 -7.01 22.29
CA ILE A 357 -14.67 -6.03 22.86
C ILE A 357 -16.12 -6.52 22.74
N ALA A 358 -16.53 -7.09 21.60
CA ALA A 358 -17.87 -7.63 21.43
C ALA A 358 -18.18 -8.69 22.52
N VAL A 359 -17.24 -9.59 22.78
CA VAL A 359 -17.40 -10.59 23.85
C VAL A 359 -17.43 -9.95 25.23
N LEU A 360 -16.49 -9.05 25.51
CA LEU A 360 -16.42 -8.33 26.79
C LEU A 360 -17.72 -7.57 27.09
N TYR A 361 -18.26 -6.86 26.10
CA TYR A 361 -19.48 -6.05 26.26
C TYR A 361 -20.72 -6.93 26.42
N ALA A 362 -20.82 -8.07 25.72
CA ALA A 362 -21.89 -9.03 25.98
C ALA A 362 -21.88 -9.49 27.45
N LYS A 363 -20.68 -9.71 28.03
CA LYS A 363 -20.51 -10.10 29.43
C LYS A 363 -20.81 -8.96 30.40
N LEU A 364 -20.30 -7.76 30.14
CA LEU A 364 -20.60 -6.57 30.95
C LEU A 364 -22.10 -6.29 30.97
N SER A 365 -22.81 -6.48 29.85
CA SER A 365 -24.27 -6.38 29.82
C SER A 365 -24.92 -7.40 30.76
N SER A 366 -24.48 -8.67 30.72
CA SER A 366 -25.02 -9.71 31.62
C SER A 366 -24.76 -9.44 33.10
N LYS A 367 -23.65 -8.77 33.45
CA LYS A 367 -23.27 -8.43 34.83
C LYS A 367 -23.94 -7.17 35.35
N THR A 368 -24.11 -6.17 34.49
CA THR A 368 -24.62 -4.83 34.88
C THR A 368 -26.10 -4.64 34.61
N GLY A 369 -26.69 -5.42 33.70
CA GLY A 369 -28.03 -5.22 33.18
C GLY A 369 -28.15 -4.05 32.18
N ASP A 370 -27.05 -3.37 31.84
CA ASP A 370 -27.06 -2.24 30.91
C ASP A 370 -27.17 -2.75 29.46
N THR A 371 -28.26 -2.38 28.78
CA THR A 371 -28.56 -2.84 27.42
C THR A 371 -27.63 -2.25 26.37
N ARG A 372 -27.03 -1.08 26.64
CA ARG A 372 -26.13 -0.39 25.69
C ARG A 372 -24.91 -1.24 25.35
N PHE A 373 -24.40 -2.00 26.33
CA PHE A 373 -23.31 -2.94 26.07
C PHE A 373 -23.74 -4.09 25.16
N LYS A 374 -24.96 -4.62 25.35
CA LYS A 374 -25.48 -5.69 24.49
C LYS A 374 -25.71 -5.19 23.06
N GLU A 375 -26.33 -4.03 22.91
CA GLU A 375 -26.54 -3.38 21.62
C GLU A 375 -25.22 -3.14 20.89
N ARG A 376 -24.20 -2.64 21.58
CA ARG A 376 -22.86 -2.44 21.00
C ARG A 376 -22.17 -3.76 20.66
N SER A 377 -22.31 -4.79 21.49
CA SER A 377 -21.79 -6.13 21.21
C SER A 377 -22.41 -6.72 19.94
N ASP A 378 -23.73 -6.66 19.81
CA ASP A 378 -24.47 -7.17 18.66
C ASP A 378 -24.11 -6.40 17.39
N TYR A 379 -24.04 -5.06 17.48
CA TYR A 379 -23.59 -4.22 16.38
C TYR A 379 -22.16 -4.58 15.91
N LEU A 380 -21.22 -4.83 16.83
CA LEU A 380 -19.85 -5.22 16.47
C LEU A 380 -19.81 -6.58 15.79
N ILE A 381 -20.66 -7.53 16.17
CA ILE A 381 -20.76 -8.85 15.53
C ILE A 381 -21.28 -8.70 14.10
N GLU A 382 -22.33 -7.90 13.90
CA GLU A 382 -22.84 -7.58 12.56
C GLU A 382 -21.77 -6.86 11.72
N TRP A 383 -21.05 -5.91 12.31
CA TRP A 383 -19.97 -5.19 11.65
C TRP A 383 -18.81 -6.11 11.25
N LEU A 384 -18.42 -7.05 12.12
CA LEU A 384 -17.39 -8.06 11.81
C LEU A 384 -17.84 -8.98 10.67
N GLU A 385 -19.08 -9.44 10.68
CA GLU A 385 -19.63 -10.22 9.56
C GLU A 385 -19.63 -9.42 8.26
N TYR A 386 -20.06 -8.16 8.31
CA TYR A 386 -20.08 -7.27 7.17
C TYR A 386 -18.67 -6.95 6.66
N LYS A 387 -17.64 -6.93 7.52
CA LYS A 387 -16.25 -6.64 7.13
C LYS A 387 -15.45 -7.87 6.74
N GLN A 388 -15.85 -9.07 7.16
CA GLN A 388 -15.23 -10.31 6.74
C GLN A 388 -15.23 -10.42 5.20
N MET A 389 -14.09 -10.71 4.61
CA MET A 389 -13.97 -10.88 3.16
C MET A 389 -14.69 -12.14 2.69
N GLU A 390 -15.01 -12.24 1.40
CA GLU A 390 -15.77 -13.37 0.86
C GLU A 390 -15.07 -14.73 1.09
N ASN A 391 -13.74 -14.73 1.01
CA ASN A 391 -12.91 -15.90 1.30
C ASN A 391 -12.87 -16.28 2.80
N GLY A 392 -13.52 -15.52 3.68
CA GLY A 392 -13.57 -15.75 5.13
C GLY A 392 -12.47 -15.04 5.94
N SER A 393 -11.57 -14.30 5.27
CA SER A 393 -10.43 -13.67 5.92
C SER A 393 -10.71 -12.30 6.51
N PHE A 394 -9.87 -11.92 7.50
CA PHE A 394 -9.73 -10.57 8.03
C PHE A 394 -8.30 -10.08 7.75
N PRO A 395 -8.12 -8.96 7.02
CA PRO A 395 -6.79 -8.40 6.79
C PRO A 395 -6.22 -7.76 8.06
N GLY A 396 -4.93 -7.97 8.32
CA GLY A 396 -4.16 -7.26 9.34
C GLY A 396 -2.76 -6.89 8.85
N GLY A 397 -2.03 -6.19 9.71
CA GLY A 397 -0.70 -5.64 9.43
C GLY A 397 -0.71 -4.31 8.68
N MET A 398 0.44 -3.65 8.65
CA MET A 398 0.72 -2.50 7.80
C MET A 398 2.04 -2.74 7.03
N PRO A 399 2.00 -2.91 5.69
CA PRO A 399 0.79 -2.96 4.88
C PRO A 399 -0.11 -4.15 5.20
N PRO A 400 -1.42 -4.03 4.93
CA PRO A 400 -2.34 -5.12 5.21
C PRO A 400 -2.02 -6.28 4.25
N ALA A 401 -1.64 -7.41 4.82
CA ALA A 401 -1.24 -8.62 4.08
C ALA A 401 -1.33 -9.87 4.94
N GLU A 402 -1.36 -9.72 6.26
CA GLU A 402 -1.46 -10.83 7.18
C GLU A 402 -2.94 -11.22 7.31
N TYR A 403 -3.33 -12.29 6.64
CA TYR A 403 -4.72 -12.79 6.71
C TYR A 403 -4.84 -13.88 7.74
N THR A 404 -3.88 -14.81 7.79
CA THR A 404 -4.08 -16.08 8.50
C THR A 404 -4.06 -15.91 10.00
N LEU A 405 -3.05 -15.22 10.54
CA LEU A 405 -2.98 -14.96 11.98
C LEU A 405 -4.08 -14.00 12.44
N THR A 406 -4.30 -12.90 11.73
CA THR A 406 -5.35 -11.93 12.09
C THR A 406 -6.74 -12.57 12.04
N THR A 407 -7.02 -13.42 11.05
CA THR A 407 -8.27 -14.19 11.01
C THR A 407 -8.39 -15.11 12.22
N ALA A 408 -7.34 -15.85 12.57
CA ALA A 408 -7.34 -16.71 13.75
C ALA A 408 -7.59 -15.92 15.04
N GLN A 409 -6.91 -14.79 15.21
CA GLN A 409 -7.06 -13.90 16.38
C GLN A 409 -8.43 -13.24 16.45
N ALA A 410 -9.05 -12.90 15.32
CA ALA A 410 -10.40 -12.33 15.27
C ALA A 410 -11.50 -13.36 15.60
N ILE A 411 -11.40 -14.58 15.08
CA ILE A 411 -12.45 -15.60 15.33
C ILE A 411 -12.32 -16.27 16.70
N TYR A 412 -11.12 -16.32 17.28
CA TYR A 412 -10.88 -16.99 18.55
C TYR A 412 -11.79 -16.52 19.70
N PRO A 413 -11.87 -15.21 20.04
CA PRO A 413 -12.73 -14.74 21.11
C PRO A 413 -14.23 -14.98 20.82
N LEU A 414 -14.65 -14.91 19.56
CA LEU A 414 -16.07 -15.08 19.18
C LEU A 414 -16.61 -16.49 19.49
N LYS A 415 -15.73 -17.50 19.64
CA LYS A 415 -16.11 -18.86 20.07
C LYS A 415 -16.81 -18.89 21.43
N ASP A 416 -16.63 -17.86 22.27
CA ASP A 416 -17.24 -17.76 23.60
C ASP A 416 -18.75 -17.40 23.57
N LEU A 417 -19.24 -16.76 22.50
CA LEU A 417 -20.62 -16.24 22.44
C LEU A 417 -21.64 -17.24 21.92
N LYS A 418 -21.25 -18.15 21.00
CA LYS A 418 -22.09 -19.23 20.45
C LYS A 418 -23.47 -18.76 19.96
N THR A 419 -23.51 -17.63 19.25
CA THR A 419 -24.71 -17.16 18.52
C THR A 419 -24.65 -17.62 17.07
N ASN A 420 -25.79 -17.60 16.36
CA ASN A 420 -25.83 -17.98 14.94
C ASN A 420 -24.88 -17.13 14.07
N GLU A 421 -24.80 -15.83 14.36
CA GLU A 421 -23.96 -14.87 13.64
C GLU A 421 -22.48 -15.12 13.90
N THR A 422 -22.10 -15.32 15.17
CA THR A 422 -20.71 -15.61 15.54
C THR A 422 -20.25 -16.96 14.99
N GLU A 423 -21.11 -17.99 14.99
CA GLU A 423 -20.82 -19.28 14.38
C GLU A 423 -20.59 -19.17 12.86
N LYS A 424 -21.34 -18.31 12.16
CA LYS A 424 -21.16 -18.05 10.73
C LYS A 424 -19.79 -17.42 10.45
N ILE A 425 -19.40 -16.40 11.22
CA ILE A 425 -18.10 -15.72 11.10
C ILE A 425 -16.97 -16.73 11.36
N VAL A 426 -17.06 -17.46 12.47
CA VAL A 426 -16.05 -18.45 12.89
C VAL A 426 -15.90 -19.56 11.85
N LYS A 427 -17.00 -20.11 11.33
CA LYS A 427 -16.97 -21.17 10.32
C LYS A 427 -16.24 -20.73 9.06
N LYS A 428 -16.56 -19.53 8.53
CA LYS A 428 -15.88 -18.99 7.35
C LYS A 428 -14.39 -18.74 7.60
N GLY A 429 -14.04 -18.21 8.79
CA GLY A 429 -12.65 -17.97 9.16
C GLY A 429 -11.85 -19.26 9.33
N LEU A 430 -12.42 -20.31 9.91
CA LEU A 430 -11.78 -21.62 10.01
C LEU A 430 -11.54 -22.24 8.62
N GLN A 431 -12.54 -22.19 7.73
CA GLN A 431 -12.38 -22.65 6.35
C GLN A 431 -11.26 -21.90 5.61
N PHE A 432 -11.16 -20.58 5.82
CA PHE A 432 -10.05 -19.80 5.29
C PHE A 432 -8.70 -20.31 5.80
N ILE A 433 -8.56 -20.48 7.11
CA ILE A 433 -7.32 -20.94 7.78
C ILE A 433 -6.92 -22.32 7.28
N GLU A 434 -7.85 -23.27 7.20
CA GLU A 434 -7.61 -24.62 6.66
C GLU A 434 -7.04 -24.58 5.25
N ASN A 435 -7.56 -23.69 4.38
CA ASN A 435 -7.06 -23.50 3.02
C ASN A 435 -5.66 -22.85 2.95
N GLN A 436 -5.16 -22.27 4.05
CA GLN A 436 -3.81 -21.72 4.13
C GLN A 436 -2.77 -22.72 4.63
N ILE A 437 -3.20 -23.87 5.13
CA ILE A 437 -2.33 -24.93 5.68
C ILE A 437 -2.04 -25.94 4.56
N ASN A 438 -0.77 -26.06 4.18
CA ASN A 438 -0.28 -27.06 3.24
C ASN A 438 0.74 -27.95 3.95
N ASP A 439 0.36 -29.20 4.25
CA ASP A 439 1.15 -30.18 5.02
C ASP A 439 1.61 -29.69 6.41
N GLU A 440 2.87 -29.27 6.55
CA GLU A 440 3.48 -28.74 7.78
C GLU A 440 3.71 -27.22 7.68
N ASP A 441 3.22 -26.59 6.63
CA ASP A 441 3.47 -25.19 6.33
C ASP A 441 2.21 -24.34 6.30
N ILE A 442 2.39 -23.04 6.54
CA ILE A 442 1.29 -22.08 6.58
C ILE A 442 1.63 -20.85 5.75
N LYS A 443 0.67 -20.40 4.94
CA LYS A 443 0.73 -19.13 4.23
C LYS A 443 0.41 -18.00 5.21
N ILE A 444 1.31 -17.02 5.35
CA ILE A 444 1.10 -15.82 6.20
C ILE A 444 0.14 -14.86 5.49
N ALA A 445 0.36 -14.69 4.18
CA ALA A 445 -0.47 -13.94 3.26
C ALA A 445 -0.95 -14.85 2.12
N ALA A 446 -2.05 -14.50 1.44
CA ALA A 446 -2.35 -15.13 0.15
C ALA A 446 -1.13 -14.96 -0.77
N ASN A 447 -0.56 -16.07 -1.24
CA ASN A 447 0.51 -16.14 -2.25
C ASN A 447 1.93 -15.68 -1.85
N LYS A 448 2.23 -15.40 -0.58
CA LYS A 448 3.61 -15.08 -0.16
C LYS A 448 4.30 -16.28 0.49
N GLU A 449 5.33 -16.81 -0.17
CA GLU A 449 6.30 -17.71 0.45
C GLU A 449 7.31 -16.93 1.32
N SER A 450 8.03 -17.62 2.20
CA SER A 450 8.87 -17.05 3.28
C SER A 450 9.71 -15.85 2.82
N SER A 451 9.74 -14.80 3.63
CA SER A 451 10.40 -13.53 3.31
C SER A 451 11.92 -13.53 3.49
N GLN A 452 12.54 -14.65 3.88
CA GLN A 452 13.97 -14.72 4.18
C GLN A 452 14.69 -15.81 3.39
N PHE A 453 15.82 -15.43 2.78
CA PHE A 453 16.73 -16.31 2.04
C PHE A 453 17.71 -17.06 2.99
N MET A 454 17.99 -16.51 4.17
CA MET A 454 18.79 -17.13 5.25
C MET A 454 18.31 -16.62 6.63
N GLY A 455 18.33 -17.49 7.64
CA GLY A 455 17.90 -17.19 9.02
C GLY A 455 16.55 -17.79 9.40
N THR A 456 16.17 -17.63 10.67
CA THR A 456 14.87 -18.05 11.19
C THR A 456 13.78 -17.07 10.72
N ASP A 457 12.85 -17.55 9.90
CA ASP A 457 11.65 -16.79 9.51
C ASP A 457 10.70 -16.65 10.71
N TYR A 458 10.96 -15.62 11.53
CA TYR A 458 10.20 -15.30 12.75
C TYR A 458 8.69 -15.19 12.47
N LEU A 459 8.29 -14.43 11.44
CA LEU A 459 6.88 -14.21 11.13
C LEU A 459 6.19 -15.53 10.83
N LYS A 460 6.85 -16.40 10.06
CA LYS A 460 6.33 -17.73 9.76
C LYS A 460 6.21 -18.61 11.00
N LEU A 461 7.21 -18.60 11.88
CA LEU A 461 7.14 -19.33 13.16
C LEU A 461 6.04 -18.81 14.07
N LYS A 462 5.90 -17.49 14.20
CA LYS A 462 4.83 -16.83 14.95
C LYS A 462 3.46 -17.27 14.44
N THR A 463 3.23 -17.15 13.12
CA THR A 463 1.97 -17.55 12.50
C THR A 463 1.69 -19.05 12.73
N LYS A 464 2.66 -19.95 12.49
CA LYS A 464 2.48 -21.39 12.74
C LYS A 464 2.11 -21.68 14.18
N SER A 465 2.85 -21.10 15.13
CA SER A 465 2.65 -21.35 16.55
C SER A 465 1.28 -20.87 17.02
N GLN A 466 0.92 -19.62 16.70
CA GLN A 466 -0.32 -19.03 17.19
C GLN A 466 -1.55 -19.59 16.49
N VAL A 467 -1.51 -19.79 15.16
CA VAL A 467 -2.62 -20.44 14.44
C VAL A 467 -2.77 -21.88 14.91
N GLY A 468 -1.67 -22.62 15.03
CA GLY A 468 -1.66 -23.99 15.53
C GLY A 468 -2.10 -24.11 16.99
N GLY A 469 -2.03 -23.05 17.79
CA GLY A 469 -2.61 -23.00 19.14
C GLY A 469 -4.08 -22.62 19.17
N ILE A 470 -4.49 -21.58 18.43
CA ILE A 470 -5.87 -21.07 18.36
C ILE A 470 -6.83 -22.08 17.70
N SER A 471 -6.32 -22.78 16.69
CA SER A 471 -6.95 -23.90 16.01
C SER A 471 -6.02 -25.10 16.11
N PRO A 472 -6.12 -25.90 17.20
CA PRO A 472 -5.16 -26.93 17.55
C PRO A 472 -4.72 -27.82 16.38
N ASP A 473 -3.49 -27.61 15.90
CA ASP A 473 -2.86 -28.41 14.84
C ASP A 473 -1.51 -28.94 15.33
N LYS A 474 -1.47 -30.25 15.57
CA LYS A 474 -0.30 -30.94 16.10
C LYS A 474 0.91 -30.85 15.16
N LYS A 475 0.70 -30.93 13.85
CA LYS A 475 1.80 -30.94 12.87
C LYS A 475 2.48 -29.57 12.83
N LEU A 476 1.70 -28.50 12.74
CA LEU A 476 2.23 -27.12 12.77
C LEU A 476 3.01 -26.85 14.05
N VAL A 477 2.44 -27.21 15.20
CA VAL A 477 3.09 -27.01 16.51
C VAL A 477 4.38 -27.83 16.63
N TYR A 478 4.40 -29.06 16.13
CA TYR A 478 5.60 -29.90 16.21
C TYR A 478 6.71 -29.38 15.30
N ASN A 479 6.37 -28.86 14.11
CA ASN A 479 7.32 -28.19 13.22
C ASN A 479 7.97 -26.95 13.89
N VAL A 480 7.20 -26.20 14.69
CA VAL A 480 7.74 -25.09 15.50
C VAL A 480 8.67 -25.61 16.59
N ILE A 481 8.25 -26.62 17.36
CA ILE A 481 9.06 -27.20 18.45
C ILE A 481 10.38 -27.78 17.95
N GLU A 482 10.40 -28.40 16.77
CA GLU A 482 11.61 -28.99 16.18
C GLU A 482 12.66 -27.96 15.76
N LYS A 483 12.25 -26.70 15.60
CA LYS A 483 13.14 -25.57 15.33
C LYS A 483 13.65 -24.87 16.59
N GLN A 484 13.24 -25.32 17.78
CA GLN A 484 13.73 -24.79 19.05
C GLN A 484 15.21 -25.18 19.24
N GLU A 485 16.04 -24.19 19.55
CA GLU A 485 17.46 -24.39 19.85
C GLU A 485 17.66 -25.09 21.20
N GLY A 486 18.89 -25.57 21.44
CA GLY A 486 19.24 -26.29 22.67
C GLY A 486 19.07 -25.47 23.95
N ASP A 487 19.18 -24.14 23.84
CA ASP A 487 18.99 -23.19 24.95
C ASP A 487 17.51 -22.83 25.20
N GLY A 488 16.58 -23.32 24.37
CA GLY A 488 15.15 -23.07 24.48
C GLY A 488 14.61 -21.93 23.61
N SER A 489 15.47 -21.23 22.85
CA SER A 489 15.07 -20.12 21.99
C SER A 489 14.82 -20.53 20.52
N TRP A 490 14.21 -19.65 19.73
CA TRP A 490 14.14 -19.72 18.27
C TRP A 490 14.92 -18.59 17.59
N THR A 491 15.12 -17.50 18.34
CA THR A 491 15.83 -16.30 17.89
C THR A 491 16.56 -15.68 19.09
N SER A 492 17.46 -14.74 18.82
CA SER A 492 18.18 -14.00 19.88
C SER A 492 17.31 -12.96 20.60
N THR A 493 16.07 -12.73 20.17
CA THR A 493 15.26 -11.56 20.57
C THR A 493 14.10 -11.97 21.45
N ALA A 494 13.90 -11.29 22.59
CA ALA A 494 12.91 -11.73 23.57
C ALA A 494 11.46 -11.64 23.07
N TYR A 495 11.05 -10.55 22.41
CA TYR A 495 9.67 -10.41 21.91
C TYR A 495 9.31 -11.52 20.91
N GLU A 496 10.24 -11.91 20.04
CA GLU A 496 10.01 -12.96 19.03
C GLU A 496 9.75 -14.31 19.69
N ASN A 497 10.56 -14.64 20.70
CA ASN A 497 10.38 -15.86 21.47
C ASN A 497 9.09 -15.84 22.29
N ILE A 498 8.70 -14.70 22.87
CA ILE A 498 7.43 -14.54 23.59
C ILE A 498 6.24 -14.84 22.67
N GLU A 499 6.21 -14.25 21.47
CA GLU A 499 5.12 -14.41 20.50
C GLU A 499 5.02 -15.84 19.95
N ILE A 500 6.16 -16.54 19.78
CA ILE A 500 6.18 -17.97 19.43
C ILE A 500 5.69 -18.80 20.62
N LEU A 501 6.18 -18.54 21.84
CA LEU A 501 5.79 -19.30 23.04
C LEU A 501 4.31 -19.13 23.40
N LYS A 502 3.72 -17.97 23.14
CA LYS A 502 2.28 -17.72 23.30
C LYS A 502 1.43 -18.75 22.56
N GLY A 503 1.75 -19.02 21.29
CA GLY A 503 1.02 -20.01 20.50
C GLY A 503 1.13 -21.42 21.08
N LEU A 504 2.33 -21.81 21.54
CA LEU A 504 2.55 -23.09 22.22
C LEU A 504 1.79 -23.18 23.55
N ALA A 505 1.72 -22.08 24.31
CA ALA A 505 0.95 -21.98 25.56
C ALA A 505 -0.55 -22.19 25.31
N ILE A 506 -1.12 -21.52 24.31
CA ILE A 506 -2.53 -21.71 23.92
C ILE A 506 -2.78 -23.15 23.46
N TYR A 507 -1.87 -23.73 22.67
CA TYR A 507 -1.98 -25.14 22.25
C TYR A 507 -1.96 -26.10 23.45
N TYR A 508 -1.05 -25.90 24.41
CA TYR A 508 -1.00 -26.74 25.60
C TYR A 508 -2.27 -26.63 26.44
N LEU A 509 -2.77 -25.41 26.68
CA LEU A 509 -4.00 -25.17 27.45
C LEU A 509 -5.22 -25.87 26.84
N THR A 510 -5.24 -26.06 25.52
CA THR A 510 -6.35 -26.72 24.80
C THR A 510 -6.17 -28.23 24.65
N THR A 511 -4.94 -28.75 24.63
CA THR A 511 -4.66 -30.15 24.27
C THR A 511 -4.00 -30.98 25.37
N ASN A 512 -3.41 -30.35 26.39
CA ASN A 512 -2.54 -30.97 27.40
C ASN A 512 -1.33 -31.73 26.79
N ASP A 513 -0.82 -31.32 25.62
CA ASP A 513 0.32 -31.98 24.98
C ASP A 513 1.64 -31.74 25.75
N THR A 514 2.15 -32.81 26.36
CA THR A 514 3.39 -32.76 27.15
C THR A 514 4.65 -32.41 26.34
N LYS A 515 4.68 -32.64 25.02
CA LYS A 515 5.82 -32.21 24.17
C LYS A 515 5.84 -30.68 24.07
N ALA A 516 4.67 -30.07 23.91
CA ALA A 516 4.53 -28.61 23.92
C ALA A 516 4.93 -28.04 25.30
N LEU A 517 4.46 -28.65 26.40
CA LEU A 517 4.84 -28.21 27.74
C LEU A 517 6.36 -28.20 27.96
N LYS A 518 7.06 -29.25 27.54
CA LYS A 518 8.54 -29.32 27.64
C LYS A 518 9.22 -28.21 26.85
N ALA A 519 8.73 -27.90 25.65
CA ALA A 519 9.27 -26.80 24.85
C ALA A 519 9.01 -25.44 25.53
N ILE A 520 7.82 -25.24 26.09
CA ILE A 520 7.44 -24.04 26.84
C ILE A 520 8.32 -23.85 28.08
N GLN A 521 8.57 -24.92 28.84
CA GLN A 521 9.43 -24.87 30.02
C GLN A 521 10.86 -24.42 29.68
N LYS A 522 11.45 -24.98 28.61
CA LYS A 522 12.77 -24.54 28.12
C LYS A 522 12.76 -23.08 27.67
N GLY A 523 11.78 -22.68 26.87
CA GLY A 523 11.66 -21.29 26.42
C GLY A 523 11.45 -20.31 27.57
N SER A 524 10.69 -20.69 28.59
CA SER A 524 10.51 -19.92 29.83
C SER A 524 11.83 -19.73 30.60
N GLU A 525 12.68 -20.76 30.68
CA GLU A 525 14.01 -20.64 31.29
C GLU A 525 14.88 -19.63 30.53
N TRP A 526 14.85 -19.67 29.20
CA TRP A 526 15.55 -18.72 28.34
C TRP A 526 15.04 -17.29 28.51
N LEU A 527 13.72 -17.08 28.53
CA LEU A 527 13.10 -15.77 28.75
C LEU A 527 13.52 -15.18 30.09
N LYS A 528 13.56 -16.00 31.14
CA LYS A 528 14.00 -15.59 32.48
C LYS A 528 15.45 -15.12 32.49
N ALA A 529 16.34 -15.80 31.76
CA ALA A 529 17.75 -15.37 31.61
C ALA A 529 17.92 -14.06 30.83
N ASN A 530 16.89 -13.66 30.07
CA ASN A 530 16.83 -12.41 29.30
C ASN A 530 15.92 -11.34 29.93
N GLN A 531 15.51 -11.55 31.17
CA GLN A 531 14.74 -10.59 31.95
C GLN A 531 15.54 -10.17 33.18
N ASN A 532 15.59 -8.87 33.47
CA ASN A 532 16.27 -8.37 34.65
C ASN A 532 15.46 -8.61 35.95
N ASP A 533 16.04 -8.21 37.08
CA ASP A 533 15.45 -8.38 38.41
C ASP A 533 14.16 -7.59 38.61
N ASN A 534 13.96 -6.52 37.83
CA ASN A 534 12.76 -5.70 37.87
C ASN A 534 11.63 -6.23 36.98
N GLY A 535 11.84 -7.33 36.25
CA GLY A 535 10.85 -7.90 35.33
C GLY A 535 10.89 -7.31 33.92
N LYS A 536 11.85 -6.43 33.62
CA LYS A 536 12.02 -5.83 32.30
C LYS A 536 12.89 -6.71 31.40
N PHE A 537 12.48 -6.92 30.16
CA PHE A 537 13.27 -7.69 29.18
C PHE A 537 14.46 -6.88 28.64
N LYS A 538 15.56 -7.56 28.31
CA LYS A 538 16.69 -6.96 27.57
C LYS A 538 16.21 -6.45 26.21
N GLY A 539 16.55 -5.20 25.87
CA GLY A 539 16.13 -4.55 24.61
C GLY A 539 14.98 -3.54 24.75
N ASP A 540 14.22 -3.59 25.85
CA ASP A 540 13.16 -2.61 26.12
C ASP A 540 13.76 -1.22 26.44
N GLY A 541 13.51 -0.20 25.61
CA GLY A 541 13.84 1.22 25.86
C GLY A 541 14.85 1.91 24.92
N ASP A 542 15.66 1.20 24.14
CA ASP A 542 16.69 1.82 23.26
C ASP A 542 16.21 2.07 21.82
N SER A 543 15.05 1.53 21.44
CA SER A 543 14.32 1.78 20.17
C SER A 543 13.03 0.96 20.07
N GLU A 544 12.96 -0.13 20.84
CA GLU A 544 11.81 -1.03 20.98
C GLU A 544 11.04 -0.68 22.25
N ILE A 545 9.75 -0.40 22.13
CA ILE A 545 8.85 -0.18 23.28
C ILE A 545 8.10 -1.49 23.47
N TYR A 546 8.57 -2.34 24.37
CA TYR A 546 7.82 -3.55 24.72
C TYR A 546 6.50 -3.10 25.32
N SER A 547 5.41 -3.32 24.59
CA SER A 547 4.07 -2.97 25.04
C SER A 547 3.62 -3.88 26.19
N ILE A 548 2.62 -3.44 26.95
CA ILE A 548 1.93 -4.25 27.94
C ILE A 548 1.44 -5.58 27.34
N GLY A 549 1.03 -5.60 26.06
CA GLY A 549 0.67 -6.83 25.35
C GLY A 549 1.78 -7.89 25.34
N HIS A 550 3.03 -7.50 25.03
CA HIS A 550 4.17 -8.43 25.06
C HIS A 550 4.40 -9.02 26.47
N TYR A 551 4.30 -8.17 27.49
CA TYR A 551 4.45 -8.63 28.86
C TYR A 551 3.29 -9.53 29.31
N ALA A 552 2.06 -9.25 28.85
CA ALA A 552 0.91 -10.11 29.06
C ALA A 552 1.11 -11.51 28.46
N ASP A 553 1.70 -11.60 27.27
CA ASP A 553 2.01 -12.88 26.64
C ASP A 553 3.09 -13.65 27.42
N ALA A 554 4.13 -12.96 27.89
CA ALA A 554 5.13 -13.57 28.77
C ALA A 554 4.53 -14.09 30.09
N ILE A 555 3.57 -13.37 30.68
CA ILE A 555 2.86 -13.81 31.90
C ILE A 555 2.14 -15.14 31.67
N LEU A 556 1.45 -15.30 30.54
CA LEU A 556 0.79 -16.55 30.15
C LEU A 556 1.79 -17.70 29.98
N VAL A 557 2.92 -17.44 29.32
CA VAL A 557 3.99 -18.42 29.12
C VAL A 557 4.54 -18.90 30.46
N TYR A 558 4.87 -17.99 31.39
CA TYR A 558 5.37 -18.37 32.71
C TYR A 558 4.35 -19.15 33.53
N TYR A 559 3.06 -18.80 33.44
CA TYR A 559 1.99 -19.56 34.08
C TYR A 559 1.94 -21.00 33.57
N VAL A 560 1.91 -21.19 32.25
CA VAL A 560 1.87 -22.53 31.64
C VAL A 560 3.13 -23.35 31.93
N ALA A 561 4.30 -22.69 31.97
CA ALA A 561 5.56 -23.35 32.33
C ALA A 561 5.61 -23.81 33.80
N GLY A 562 4.75 -23.27 34.67
CA GLY A 562 4.78 -23.48 36.12
C GLY A 562 5.81 -22.61 36.86
N ASP A 563 6.36 -21.57 36.22
CA ASP A 563 7.31 -20.64 36.85
C ASP A 563 6.56 -19.47 37.53
N LYS A 564 5.96 -19.78 38.69
CA LYS A 564 5.17 -18.81 39.47
C LYS A 564 5.95 -17.54 39.83
N LYS A 565 7.24 -17.67 40.14
CA LYS A 565 8.08 -16.53 40.53
C LYS A 565 8.30 -15.57 39.36
N ALA A 566 8.62 -16.09 38.18
CA ALA A 566 8.79 -15.27 36.98
C ALA A 566 7.48 -14.63 36.53
N MET A 567 6.37 -15.37 36.63
CA MET A 567 5.02 -14.85 36.36
C MET A 567 4.67 -13.65 37.25
N GLU A 568 4.76 -13.81 38.58
CA GLU A 568 4.43 -12.74 39.54
C GLU A 568 5.34 -11.51 39.37
N LYS A 569 6.64 -11.73 39.12
CA LYS A 569 7.60 -10.66 38.83
C LYS A 569 7.18 -9.86 37.59
N THR A 570 6.82 -10.55 36.51
CA THR A 570 6.42 -9.94 35.24
C THR A 570 5.08 -9.23 35.35
N LEU A 571 4.11 -9.83 36.05
CA LEU A 571 2.82 -9.20 36.34
C LEU A 571 2.99 -7.91 37.14
N LYS A 572 3.75 -7.93 38.23
CA LYS A 572 4.02 -6.75 39.04
C LYS A 572 4.71 -5.62 38.27
N TYR A 573 5.59 -5.95 37.33
CA TYR A 573 6.19 -4.98 36.43
C TYR A 573 5.14 -4.37 35.48
N THR A 574 4.33 -5.22 34.87
CA THR A 574 3.27 -4.84 33.91
C THR A 574 2.24 -3.91 34.54
N LEU A 575 1.76 -4.22 35.74
CA LEU A 575 0.75 -3.42 36.46
C LEU A 575 1.25 -2.05 36.91
N LYS A 576 2.57 -1.79 36.86
CA LYS A 576 3.15 -0.47 37.13
C LYS A 576 3.24 0.41 35.88
N LYS A 577 3.05 -0.16 34.68
CA LYS A 577 3.06 0.59 33.43
C LYS A 577 1.70 1.27 33.24
N ASN A 578 1.71 2.43 32.59
CA ASN A 578 0.50 3.11 32.13
C ASN A 578 0.27 2.73 30.67
N VAL A 579 -0.90 2.15 30.37
CA VAL A 579 -1.24 1.71 29.01
C VAL A 579 -1.33 2.87 28.01
N GLU A 580 -1.63 4.10 28.46
CA GLU A 580 -1.68 5.26 27.55
C GLU A 580 -0.34 5.60 26.89
N ASN A 581 0.77 5.09 27.44
CA ASN A 581 2.11 5.26 26.89
C ASN A 581 2.50 4.16 25.88
N ASP A 582 1.66 3.15 25.68
CA ASP A 582 1.93 2.08 24.72
C ASP A 582 1.68 2.54 23.27
N PRO A 583 2.36 1.93 22.28
CA PRO A 583 2.12 2.24 20.86
C PRO A 583 0.73 1.78 20.38
N THR A 584 0.17 0.75 21.01
CA THR A 584 -1.13 0.13 20.69
C THR A 584 -1.92 -0.07 21.99
N PRO A 585 -2.34 1.02 22.66
CA PRO A 585 -2.93 0.98 23.99
C PRO A 585 -4.17 0.09 24.08
N LEU A 586 -5.06 0.13 23.09
CA LEU A 586 -6.29 -0.68 23.13
C LEU A 586 -5.95 -2.18 23.03
N LYS A 587 -5.13 -2.57 22.06
CA LYS A 587 -4.69 -3.96 21.85
C LYS A 587 -3.92 -4.49 23.05
N SER A 588 -3.03 -3.68 23.63
CA SER A 588 -2.27 -4.02 24.85
C SER A 588 -3.18 -4.34 26.03
N TYR A 589 -4.16 -3.47 26.31
CA TYR A 589 -5.13 -3.67 27.37
C TYR A 589 -5.94 -4.96 27.16
N LEU A 590 -6.47 -5.15 25.95
CA LEU A 590 -7.29 -6.33 25.64
C LEU A 590 -6.48 -7.63 25.71
N THR A 591 -5.22 -7.62 25.27
CA THR A 591 -4.31 -8.77 25.38
C THR A 591 -4.04 -9.11 26.84
N LEU A 592 -3.78 -8.11 27.69
CA LEU A 592 -3.62 -8.30 29.13
C LEU A 592 -4.86 -8.92 29.76
N PHE A 593 -6.03 -8.34 29.50
CA PHE A 593 -7.30 -8.87 30.00
C PHE A 593 -7.51 -10.33 29.54
N TRP A 594 -7.32 -10.63 28.26
CA TRP A 594 -7.60 -11.96 27.71
C TRP A 594 -6.66 -13.03 28.27
N ASN A 595 -5.38 -12.73 28.42
CA ASN A 595 -4.41 -13.66 29.00
C ASN A 595 -4.67 -13.87 30.50
N LEU A 596 -4.98 -12.79 31.25
CA LEU A 596 -5.35 -12.93 32.66
C LEU A 596 -6.65 -13.71 32.83
N LYS A 597 -7.60 -13.60 31.90
CA LYS A 597 -8.83 -14.42 31.88
C LYS A 597 -8.54 -15.91 31.65
N MET A 598 -7.44 -16.26 30.97
CA MET A 598 -7.02 -17.67 30.82
C MET A 598 -6.32 -18.22 32.07
N ILE A 599 -5.60 -17.36 32.79
CA ILE A 599 -4.82 -17.72 33.98
C ILE A 599 -5.71 -17.77 35.23
N TYR A 600 -6.60 -16.79 35.34
CA TYR A 600 -7.53 -16.58 36.43
C TYR A 600 -8.97 -16.72 35.93
N ASN A 601 -9.94 -16.22 36.68
CA ASN A 601 -11.29 -16.03 36.18
C ASN A 601 -11.47 -14.60 35.65
N GLU A 602 -12.60 -14.36 34.96
CA GLU A 602 -12.90 -13.09 34.31
C GLU A 602 -12.95 -11.90 35.30
N ASP A 603 -13.50 -12.09 36.50
CA ASP A 603 -13.61 -11.01 37.49
C ASP A 603 -12.23 -10.54 37.97
N ILE A 604 -11.35 -11.49 38.32
CA ILE A 604 -9.96 -11.17 38.68
C ILE A 604 -9.21 -10.55 37.51
N ALA A 605 -9.47 -11.02 36.28
CA ALA A 605 -8.83 -10.47 35.08
C ALA A 605 -9.25 -9.01 34.83
N LEU A 606 -10.52 -8.65 35.03
CA LEU A 606 -11.00 -7.26 34.94
C LEU A 606 -10.38 -6.39 36.04
N GLU A 607 -10.37 -6.86 37.28
CA GLU A 607 -9.77 -6.14 38.41
C GLU A 607 -8.30 -5.84 38.14
N LEU A 608 -7.50 -6.86 37.81
CA LEU A 608 -6.06 -6.71 37.57
C LEU A 608 -5.76 -5.86 36.32
N SER A 609 -6.46 -6.10 35.21
CA SER A 609 -6.26 -5.30 33.98
C SER A 609 -6.66 -3.84 34.16
N SER A 610 -7.62 -3.53 35.04
CA SER A 610 -8.01 -2.15 35.32
C SER A 610 -6.89 -1.32 36.00
N GLN A 611 -5.87 -1.96 36.59
CA GLN A 611 -4.80 -1.27 37.29
C GLN A 611 -3.81 -0.56 36.35
N VAL A 612 -3.75 -0.95 35.07
CA VAL A 612 -2.91 -0.27 34.06
C VAL A 612 -3.58 0.92 33.38
N LEU A 613 -4.88 1.11 33.63
CA LEU A 613 -5.69 2.26 33.21
C LEU A 613 -5.52 3.41 34.20
#